data_AF-A0A8B3NJ80-F1
#
_entry.id   AF-A0A8B3NJ80-F1
#
_cell.length_a   1.000
_cell.length_b   1.000
_cell.length_c   1.000
_cell.angle_alpha   90.00
_cell.angle_beta   90.00
_cell.angle_gamma   90.00
#
_symmetry.space_group_name_H-M   'P 1'
#
loop_
_entity.id
_entity.type
_entity.pdbx_description
1 polymer ?
#
loop_
_entity_poly.entity_id
_entity_poly.type
_entity_poly.pdbx_seq_one_letter_code
_entity_poly.pdbx_strand_id
1 'polypeptide(L)'
;DIPQGAIITSAYIQFQANEVKTGATSLVIKGQDTDDASAFTSTSFNVSSRATTDASATWTPAPWTTVGEQALAERTPDLTAIVQEIVSRSGWAAVNDMAFLITGTGTRTADSYEYNPTSAPLLHIEYVLPGSGSPVAFNTPADADPTANQIAELAAAGA
;
A
#
# COMPACT_ATOMS: atom_id res chain seq x y z
N ASP A 1 6.67 5.99 -3.67
CA ASP A 1 5.48 6.86 -3.65
C ASP A 1 4.29 6.09 -4.22
N ILE A 2 3.11 6.22 -3.62
CA ILE A 2 1.90 5.49 -4.03
C ILE A 2 0.79 6.51 -4.30
N PRO A 3 0.37 6.74 -5.55
CA PRO A 3 -0.66 7.71 -5.86
C PRO A 3 -1.98 7.41 -5.14
N GLN A 4 -2.70 8.47 -4.78
CA GLN A 4 -4.04 8.36 -4.23
C GLN A 4 -4.97 7.61 -5.20
N GLY A 5 -5.74 6.67 -4.66
CA GLY A 5 -6.66 5.87 -5.45
C GLY A 5 -5.98 4.84 -6.37
N ALA A 6 -4.67 4.59 -6.19
CA ALA A 6 -4.03 3.44 -6.80
C ALA A 6 -4.75 2.14 -6.40
N ILE A 7 -4.83 1.20 -7.33
CA ILE A 7 -5.41 -0.13 -7.10
C ILE A 7 -4.28 -1.03 -6.65
N ILE A 8 -4.27 -1.41 -5.38
CA ILE A 8 -3.27 -2.29 -4.79
C ILE A 8 -3.55 -3.73 -5.21
N THR A 9 -2.54 -4.40 -5.78
CA THR A 9 -2.66 -5.78 -6.27
C THR A 9 -1.94 -6.80 -5.39
N SER A 10 -0.99 -6.34 -4.57
CA SER A 10 -0.28 -7.16 -3.58
C SER A 10 0.35 -6.23 -2.54
N ALA A 11 0.28 -6.60 -1.26
CA ALA A 11 1.04 -5.91 -0.23
C ALA A 11 1.49 -6.87 0.88
N TYR A 12 2.73 -6.76 1.35
CA TYR A 12 3.22 -7.51 2.50
C TYR A 12 4.42 -6.81 3.15
N ILE A 13 4.65 -7.09 4.43
CA ILE A 13 5.88 -6.71 5.12
C ILE A 13 6.79 -7.93 5.16
N GLN A 14 8.03 -7.76 4.71
CA GLN A 14 9.10 -8.74 4.85
C GLN A 14 9.98 -8.35 6.04
N PHE A 15 10.01 -9.19 7.07
CA PHE A 15 10.94 -9.07 8.18
C PHE A 15 12.21 -9.90 7.91
N GLN A 16 13.26 -9.63 8.68
CA GLN A 16 14.42 -10.50 8.86
C GLN A 16 14.54 -10.88 10.34
N ALA A 17 14.80 -12.16 10.62
CA ALA A 17 14.88 -12.68 11.97
C ALA A 17 16.16 -12.22 12.70
N ASN A 18 16.00 -11.50 13.82
CA ASN A 18 17.12 -11.14 14.70
C ASN A 18 17.35 -12.21 15.79
N GLU A 19 16.30 -12.92 16.22
CA GLU A 19 16.41 -14.01 17.20
C GLU A 19 15.66 -15.26 16.75
N VAL A 20 16.14 -16.41 17.23
CA VAL A 20 15.41 -17.67 17.14
C VAL A 20 14.24 -17.65 18.12
N LYS A 21 13.02 -17.69 17.59
CA LYS A 21 11.78 -17.78 18.37
C LYS A 21 10.86 -18.82 17.75
N THR A 22 10.59 -19.88 18.51
CA THR A 22 9.82 -21.04 18.04
C THR A 22 8.47 -21.21 18.75
N GLY A 23 8.19 -20.38 19.76
CA GLY A 23 6.92 -20.41 20.48
C GLY A 23 5.73 -20.13 19.57
N ALA A 24 4.57 -20.72 19.91
CA ALA A 24 3.30 -20.43 19.25
C ALA A 24 3.04 -18.92 19.26
N THR A 25 2.63 -18.38 18.12
CA THR A 25 2.44 -16.94 17.92
C THR A 25 1.22 -16.72 17.06
N SER A 26 0.34 -15.81 17.49
CA SER A 26 -0.89 -15.46 16.79
C SER A 26 -1.08 -13.96 16.87
N LEU A 27 -1.07 -13.32 15.71
CA LEU A 27 -1.02 -11.87 15.56
C LEU A 27 -2.17 -11.39 14.68
N VAL A 28 -2.56 -10.14 14.90
CA VAL A 28 -3.49 -9.39 14.06
C VAL A 28 -2.78 -8.12 13.63
N ILE A 29 -2.76 -7.90 12.32
CA ILE A 29 -2.16 -6.74 11.67
C ILE A 29 -3.29 -5.83 11.22
N LYS A 30 -3.18 -4.55 11.56
CA LYS A 30 -4.00 -3.46 11.03
C LYS A 30 -3.14 -2.30 10.59
N GLY A 31 -3.67 -1.46 9.72
CA GLY A 31 -3.09 -0.15 9.41
C GLY A 31 -3.63 0.91 10.37
N GLN A 32 -2.92 2.02 10.51
CA GLN A 32 -3.50 3.23 11.09
C GLN A 32 -4.44 3.87 10.08
N ASP A 33 -5.67 4.18 10.50
CA ASP A 33 -6.65 4.85 9.66
C ASP A 33 -6.44 6.37 9.71
N THR A 34 -5.46 6.86 8.95
CA THR A 34 -5.10 8.27 8.83
C THR A 34 -4.54 8.57 7.45
N ASP A 35 -4.60 9.84 7.03
CA ASP A 35 -4.06 10.28 5.74
C ASP A 35 -2.53 10.28 5.73
N ASP A 36 -1.93 10.72 6.84
CA ASP A 36 -0.48 10.79 7.04
C ASP A 36 -0.14 10.38 8.48
N ALA A 37 0.62 9.29 8.64
CA ALA A 37 0.91 8.71 9.94
C ALA A 37 2.02 9.47 10.66
N SER A 38 1.65 10.26 11.67
CA SER A 38 2.66 10.93 12.50
C SER A 38 3.58 9.94 13.22
N ALA A 39 4.83 10.36 13.41
CA ALA A 39 5.84 9.61 14.17
C ALA A 39 5.32 9.17 15.55
N PHE A 40 5.78 8.00 16.00
CA PHE A 40 5.47 7.53 17.35
C PHE A 40 6.19 8.38 18.40
N THR A 41 5.53 8.59 19.54
CA THR A 41 6.07 9.37 20.67
C THR A 41 6.04 8.53 21.95
N SER A 42 6.73 9.00 22.99
CA SER A 42 6.75 8.37 24.32
C SER A 42 5.47 8.59 25.14
N THR A 43 4.47 9.30 24.60
CA THR A 43 3.18 9.51 25.29
C THR A 43 2.49 8.17 25.52
N SER A 44 1.94 7.97 26.72
CA SER A 44 1.20 6.75 27.04
C SER A 44 0.11 6.48 26.01
N PHE A 45 -0.02 5.21 25.61
CA PHE A 45 -1.00 4.73 24.63
C PHE A 45 -0.82 5.25 23.19
N ASN A 46 0.29 5.93 22.84
CA ASN A 46 0.50 6.48 21.48
C ASN A 46 0.42 5.46 20.34
N VAL A 47 0.61 4.17 20.65
CA VAL A 47 0.36 3.06 19.71
C VAL A 47 -1.11 2.62 19.80
N SER A 48 -1.56 2.19 20.99
CA SER A 48 -2.86 1.54 21.17
C SER A 48 -4.08 2.44 21.00
N SER A 49 -3.92 3.76 21.08
CA SER A 49 -5.02 4.71 20.90
C SER A 49 -5.22 5.17 19.46
N ARG A 50 -4.37 4.73 18.52
CA ARG A 50 -4.50 5.10 17.11
C ARG A 50 -5.73 4.42 16.51
N ALA A 51 -6.56 5.18 15.81
CA ALA A 51 -7.63 4.62 15.00
C ALA A 51 -7.02 3.69 13.94
N THR A 52 -7.67 2.56 13.68
CA THR A 52 -7.16 1.53 12.78
C THR A 52 -8.11 1.28 11.63
N THR A 53 -7.58 0.76 10.54
CA THR A 53 -8.34 0.22 9.41
C THR A 53 -9.44 -0.74 9.85
N ASP A 54 -10.51 -0.82 9.07
CA ASP A 54 -11.55 -1.84 9.22
C ASP A 54 -10.97 -3.19 8.78
N ALA A 55 -10.26 -3.19 7.65
CA ALA A 55 -9.46 -4.32 7.20
C ALA A 55 -8.42 -4.74 8.25
N SER A 56 -8.21 -6.05 8.34
CA SER A 56 -7.19 -6.67 9.17
C SER A 56 -6.70 -7.97 8.55
N ALA A 57 -5.49 -8.37 8.91
CA ALA A 57 -4.91 -9.65 8.51
C ALA A 57 -4.48 -10.42 9.76
N THR A 58 -4.95 -11.66 9.89
CA THR A 58 -4.49 -12.57 10.94
C THR A 58 -3.21 -13.26 10.50
N TRP A 59 -2.18 -13.28 11.34
CA TRP A 59 -0.89 -13.88 11.04
C TRP A 59 -0.44 -14.84 12.13
N THR A 60 -0.22 -16.09 11.76
CA THR A 60 0.33 -17.13 12.64
C THR A 60 1.70 -17.53 12.06
N PRO A 61 2.77 -16.76 12.32
CA PRO A 61 4.08 -17.02 11.73
C PRO A 61 4.61 -18.39 12.19
N ALA A 62 5.19 -19.12 11.24
CA ALA A 62 5.98 -20.31 11.58
C ALA A 62 7.14 -19.94 12.54
N PRO A 63 7.72 -20.92 13.24
CA PRO A 63 8.95 -20.72 14.01
C PRO A 63 10.04 -20.05 13.17
N TRP A 64 10.69 -19.02 13.71
CA TRP A 64 11.90 -18.45 13.12
C TRP A 64 13.09 -19.20 13.72
N THR A 65 13.73 -20.04 12.90
CA THR A 65 14.75 -21.00 13.36
C THR A 65 16.18 -20.55 13.09
N THR A 66 16.37 -19.52 12.27
CA THR A 66 17.68 -19.07 11.82
C THR A 66 17.77 -17.54 11.94
N VAL A 67 18.82 -17.04 12.59
CA VAL A 67 19.09 -15.59 12.60
C VAL A 67 19.55 -15.15 11.22
N GLY A 68 19.08 -13.98 10.76
CA GLY A 68 19.34 -13.43 9.43
C GLY A 68 18.44 -14.00 8.33
N GLU A 69 17.53 -14.91 8.65
CA GLU A 69 16.59 -15.46 7.66
C GLU A 69 15.50 -14.44 7.32
N GLN A 70 15.14 -14.38 6.04
CA GLN A 70 14.16 -13.46 5.45
C GLN A 70 13.33 -14.22 4.41
N ALA A 71 12.68 -15.29 4.85
CA ALA A 71 11.92 -16.20 4.02
C ALA A 71 10.41 -15.99 4.21
N LEU A 72 9.61 -17.00 3.83
CA LEU A 72 8.16 -16.95 3.95
C LEU A 72 7.66 -16.94 5.40
N ALA A 73 8.43 -17.50 6.34
CA ALA A 73 8.07 -17.49 7.76
C ALA A 73 8.13 -16.08 8.37
N GLU A 74 9.00 -15.23 7.84
CA GLU A 74 9.22 -13.84 8.22
C GLU A 74 8.39 -12.85 7.38
N ARG A 75 7.56 -13.34 6.47
CA ARG A 75 6.66 -12.53 5.65
C ARG A 75 5.26 -12.52 6.24
N THR A 76 4.63 -11.34 6.26
CA THR A 76 3.22 -11.24 6.62
C THR A 76 2.33 -11.94 5.57
N PRO A 77 1.07 -12.27 5.91
CA PRO A 77 0.05 -12.53 4.91
C PRO A 77 -0.18 -11.30 4.03
N ASP A 78 -1.03 -11.45 3.02
CA ASP A 78 -1.44 -10.34 2.17
C ASP A 78 -2.11 -9.22 3.00
N LEU A 79 -1.63 -8.00 2.79
CA LEU A 79 -2.06 -6.77 3.43
C LEU A 79 -2.80 -5.85 2.43
N THR A 80 -3.12 -6.33 1.23
CA THR A 80 -3.71 -5.52 0.15
C THR A 80 -4.91 -4.73 0.63
N ALA A 81 -5.86 -5.35 1.34
CA ALA A 81 -7.04 -4.66 1.85
C ALA A 81 -6.72 -3.52 2.83
N ILE A 82 -5.73 -3.72 3.72
CA ILE A 82 -5.29 -2.70 4.68
C ILE A 82 -4.67 -1.51 3.95
N VAL A 83 -3.74 -1.79 3.02
CA VAL A 83 -3.08 -0.73 2.24
C VAL A 83 -4.09 -0.01 1.36
N GLN A 84 -5.02 -0.74 0.73
CA GLN A 84 -6.07 -0.17 -0.10
C GLN A 84 -6.93 0.83 0.67
N GLU A 85 -7.36 0.49 1.90
CA GLU A 85 -8.13 1.44 2.73
C GLU A 85 -7.38 2.75 2.92
N ILE A 86 -6.08 2.70 3.26
CA ILE A 86 -5.26 3.90 3.51
C ILE A 86 -5.08 4.74 2.23
N VAL A 87 -4.66 4.14 1.11
CA VAL A 87 -4.40 4.90 -0.13
C VAL A 87 -5.67 5.43 -0.82
N SER A 88 -6.83 4.89 -0.44
CA SER A 88 -8.14 5.36 -0.94
C SER A 88 -8.69 6.54 -0.16
N ARG A 89 -8.06 6.91 0.96
CA ARG A 89 -8.50 8.05 1.78
C ARG A 89 -8.39 9.35 1.00
N SER A 90 -9.33 10.27 1.20
CA SER A 90 -9.41 11.52 0.44
C SER A 90 -8.24 12.47 0.68
N GLY A 91 -7.55 12.36 1.83
CA GLY A 91 -6.36 13.15 2.14
C GLY A 91 -5.03 12.45 1.89
N TRP A 92 -5.03 11.20 1.40
CA TRP A 92 -3.81 10.49 1.07
C TRP A 92 -3.05 11.22 -0.05
N ALA A 93 -1.76 11.48 0.17
CA ALA A 93 -0.83 11.96 -0.84
C ALA A 93 0.33 10.96 -1.00
N ALA A 94 0.95 10.95 -2.16
CA ALA A 94 1.86 9.86 -2.55
C ALA A 94 3.14 9.72 -1.69
N VAL A 95 3.44 10.73 -0.88
CA VAL A 95 4.58 10.82 0.03
C VAL A 95 4.18 10.72 1.51
N ASN A 96 2.90 10.49 1.79
CA ASN A 96 2.44 10.34 3.16
C ASN A 96 2.92 9.02 3.77
N ASP A 97 3.02 9.01 5.09
CA ASP A 97 3.49 7.85 5.84
C ASP A 97 2.34 6.89 6.18
N MET A 98 2.63 5.59 6.15
CA MET A 98 1.74 4.55 6.68
C MET A 98 2.30 3.99 7.98
N ALA A 99 1.42 3.68 8.92
CA ALA A 99 1.76 2.94 10.12
C ALA A 99 0.99 1.62 10.18
N PHE A 100 1.66 0.55 10.59
CA PHE A 100 1.07 -0.76 10.84
C PHE A 100 1.15 -1.09 12.32
N LEU A 101 0.05 -1.60 12.86
CA LEU A 101 -0.08 -2.02 14.25
C LEU A 101 -0.26 -3.52 14.28
N ILE A 102 0.65 -4.20 15.00
CA ILE A 102 0.65 -5.64 15.17
C ILE A 102 0.38 -5.95 16.63
N THR A 103 -0.70 -6.68 16.90
CA THR A 103 -1.13 -7.07 18.25
C THR A 103 -1.35 -8.58 18.31
N GLY A 104 -1.38 -9.16 19.50
CA GLY A 104 -1.67 -10.59 19.66
C GLY A 104 -0.87 -11.25 20.78
N THR A 105 -0.56 -12.52 20.59
CA THR A 105 0.17 -13.35 21.56
C THR A 105 1.38 -14.03 20.92
N GLY A 106 2.35 -14.40 21.75
CA GLY A 106 3.63 -14.95 21.29
C GLY A 106 4.64 -13.86 20.91
N THR A 107 5.74 -14.26 20.28
CA THR A 107 6.84 -13.33 19.96
C THR A 107 7.62 -13.81 18.74
N ARG A 108 7.91 -12.87 17.85
CA ARG A 108 8.99 -12.91 16.86
C ARG A 108 9.83 -11.66 17.04
N THR A 109 11.15 -11.78 16.92
CA THR A 109 12.07 -10.65 17.08
C THR A 109 12.74 -10.41 15.73
N ALA A 110 12.40 -9.27 15.11
CA ALA A 110 12.97 -8.85 13.83
C ALA A 110 14.04 -7.79 14.04
N ASP A 111 14.92 -7.63 13.06
CA ASP A 111 15.79 -6.46 12.99
C ASP A 111 14.96 -5.19 12.81
N SER A 112 15.42 -4.10 13.45
CA SER A 112 14.88 -2.76 13.22
C SER A 112 15.82 -1.94 12.36
N TYR A 113 15.32 -0.84 11.80
CA TYR A 113 16.14 0.08 11.02
C TYR A 113 17.31 0.64 11.83
N GLU A 114 17.10 1.02 13.09
CA GLU A 114 18.13 1.59 13.97
C GLU A 114 19.20 0.57 14.36
N TYR A 115 18.85 -0.72 14.39
CA TYR A 115 19.80 -1.79 14.66
C TYR A 115 20.64 -2.11 13.42
N ASN A 116 19.99 -2.38 12.29
CA ASN A 116 20.66 -2.59 11.01
C ASN A 116 19.76 -2.17 9.83
N PRO A 117 20.05 -1.04 9.16
CA PRO A 117 19.27 -0.58 8.02
C PRO A 117 19.19 -1.57 6.84
N THR A 118 20.19 -2.44 6.69
CA THR A 118 20.24 -3.41 5.58
C THR A 118 19.36 -4.63 5.78
N SER A 119 18.91 -4.88 7.01
CA SER A 119 17.97 -5.96 7.37
C SER A 119 16.66 -5.45 7.96
N ALA A 120 16.42 -4.13 7.87
CA ALA A 120 15.19 -3.52 8.33
C ALA A 120 13.95 -4.08 7.61
N PRO A 121 12.77 -4.08 8.25
CA PRO A 121 11.55 -4.57 7.61
C PRO A 121 11.20 -3.74 6.38
N LEU A 122 10.85 -4.41 5.29
CA LEU A 122 10.47 -3.76 4.03
C LEU A 122 8.99 -3.98 3.75
N LEU A 123 8.27 -2.90 3.45
CA LEU A 123 6.93 -2.96 2.90
C LEU A 123 7.02 -3.10 1.38
N HIS A 124 6.58 -4.23 0.85
CA HIS A 124 6.45 -4.46 -0.58
C HIS A 124 5.00 -4.19 -1.00
N ILE A 125 4.81 -3.35 -2.01
CA ILE A 125 3.49 -3.02 -2.55
C ILE A 125 3.56 -3.07 -4.07
N GLU A 126 2.61 -3.78 -4.67
CA GLU A 126 2.35 -3.77 -6.10
C GLU A 126 1.00 -3.07 -6.34
N TYR A 127 0.96 -2.20 -7.34
CA TYR A 127 -0.25 -1.46 -7.66
C TYR A 127 -0.33 -1.13 -9.15
N VAL A 128 -1.54 -0.81 -9.59
CA VAL A 128 -1.83 -0.24 -10.90
C VAL A 128 -2.62 1.05 -10.74
N LEU A 129 -2.49 1.97 -11.70
CA LEU A 129 -3.26 3.21 -11.70
C LEU A 129 -4.57 3.04 -12.48
N PRO A 130 -5.71 3.53 -11.96
CA PRO A 130 -6.95 3.56 -12.75
C PRO A 130 -6.74 4.42 -14.00
N GLY A 131 -6.87 3.83 -15.19
CA GLY A 131 -6.70 4.52 -16.48
C GLY A 131 -5.40 4.24 -17.24
N SER A 132 -4.56 3.29 -16.81
CA SER A 132 -3.43 2.79 -17.62
C SER A 132 -3.82 1.75 -18.67
N GLY A 133 -5.12 1.49 -18.86
CA GLY A 133 -5.63 0.85 -20.07
C GLY A 133 -5.49 1.82 -21.24
N SER A 134 -4.97 1.33 -22.38
CA SER A 134 -4.64 2.08 -23.60
C SER A 134 -5.52 3.31 -23.84
N PRO A 135 -4.95 4.46 -24.26
CA PRO A 135 -5.76 5.60 -24.67
C PRO A 135 -6.76 5.13 -25.71
N VAL A 136 -8.04 5.52 -25.55
CA VAL A 136 -9.02 5.40 -26.63
C VAL A 136 -8.45 6.13 -27.84
N ALA A 137 -7.97 5.38 -28.83
CA ALA A 137 -7.47 5.94 -30.07
C ALA A 137 -8.66 6.51 -30.84
N PHE A 138 -8.90 7.81 -30.71
CA PHE A 138 -9.73 8.52 -31.66
C PHE A 138 -9.00 8.49 -33.02
N ASN A 139 -9.71 8.14 -34.10
CA ASN A 139 -9.22 8.11 -35.48
C ASN A 139 -8.42 6.86 -35.92
N THR A 140 -8.79 5.64 -35.48
CA THR A 140 -8.27 4.40 -36.09
C THR A 140 -9.38 3.36 -36.32
N PRO A 141 -9.75 3.06 -37.58
CA PRO A 141 -9.22 3.61 -38.82
C PRO A 141 -9.51 5.11 -38.96
N ALA A 142 -8.75 5.81 -39.79
CA ALA A 142 -8.99 7.22 -40.06
C ALA A 142 -10.41 7.41 -40.61
N ASP A 143 -11.09 8.47 -40.16
CA ASP A 143 -12.35 8.91 -40.75
C ASP A 143 -12.17 9.06 -42.27
N ALA A 144 -12.94 8.28 -43.03
CA ALA A 144 -12.81 8.21 -44.49
C ALA A 144 -13.47 9.41 -45.19
N ASP A 145 -14.21 10.24 -44.46
CA ASP A 145 -14.92 11.39 -45.03
C ASP A 145 -14.69 12.68 -44.23
N PRO A 146 -13.59 13.40 -44.50
CA PRO A 146 -13.28 14.67 -43.82
C PRO A 146 -14.23 15.81 -44.20
N THR A 147 -15.19 15.60 -45.10
CA THR A 147 -16.15 16.63 -45.51
C THR A 147 -17.36 16.72 -44.58
N ALA A 148 -17.67 15.66 -43.83
CA ALA A 148 -18.76 15.65 -42.85
C ALA A 148 -18.51 16.56 -41.63
N ASN A 149 -17.25 16.96 -41.39
CA ASN A 149 -16.83 17.72 -40.20
C ASN A 149 -16.62 19.23 -40.46
N GLN A 150 -16.96 19.75 -41.64
CA GLN A 150 -16.85 21.17 -41.95
C GLN A 150 -18.23 21.83 -41.94
N ILE A 151 -18.49 22.67 -40.92
CA ILE A 151 -19.63 23.57 -40.93
C ILE A 151 -19.31 24.68 -41.95
N ALA A 152 -20.02 24.70 -43.08
CA ALA A 152 -19.89 25.76 -44.07
C ALA A 152 -20.41 27.09 -43.48
N GLU A 153 -19.50 27.99 -43.12
CA GLU A 153 -19.82 29.35 -42.71
C GLU A 153 -20.24 30.18 -43.94
N LEU A 154 -21.55 30.20 -44.22
CA LEU A 154 -22.14 31.11 -45.20
C LEU A 154 -22.67 32.36 -44.49
N ALA A 155 -21.78 33.30 -44.16
CA ALA A 155 -22.17 34.66 -43.82
C ALA A 155 -22.24 35.50 -45.11
N ALA A 156 -23.46 35.86 -45.54
CA ALA A 156 -23.66 36.80 -46.64
C ALA A 156 -23.31 38.23 -46.19
N ALA A 157 -22.34 38.87 -46.84
CA ALA A 157 -22.08 40.29 -46.66
C ALA A 157 -23.26 41.11 -47.24
N GLY A 158 -23.91 41.89 -46.37
CA GLY A 158 -24.97 42.83 -46.74
C GLY A 158 -24.47 43.95 -47.66
N ALA A 159 -25.36 44.37 -48.57
CA ALA A 159 -25.17 45.37 -49.61
C ALA A 159 -25.02 46.81 -49.10
#